data_AF-F2T5U1-F1
#
_entry.id   AF-F2T5U1-F1
#
_cell.length_a   1.000
_cell.length_b   1.000
_cell.length_c   1.000
_cell.angle_alpha   90.00
_cell.angle_beta   90.00
_cell.angle_gamma   90.00
#
_symmetry.space_group_name_H-M   'P 1'
#
loop_
_entity.id
_entity.type
_entity.pdbx_description
1 polymer ?
#
loop_
_entity_poly.entity_id
_entity_poly.type
_entity_poly.pdbx_seq_one_letter_code
_entity_poly.pdbx_strand_id
1 'polypeptide(L)'
;MSWFPTTPPHPPSAAAANPNDVKWWLCDNGTKYLTGLCACNSCRLASGFPIQSWAFISRLNIFKTSDGSNLAYDDLGTLKYKSSPGVYREFCGVCGATVFWHSDERPEVVDVSVGLLRAETRVRIDDWLHWELGRISFEEHALDKGMVRFLKEGFSGVGGTPVG
;
A
#
# COMPACT_ATOMS: atom_id res chain seq x y z
N MET A 1 -26.04 -11.14 -1.66
CA MET A 1 -25.38 -11.04 -2.98
C MET A 1 -24.20 -10.09 -2.83
N SER A 2 -23.06 -10.60 -2.41
CA SER A 2 -21.85 -9.83 -2.11
C SER A 2 -20.73 -10.32 -3.03
N TRP A 3 -20.54 -9.61 -4.15
CA TRP A 3 -19.49 -9.88 -5.13
C TRP A 3 -18.19 -9.15 -4.75
N PHE A 4 -17.78 -9.25 -3.49
CA PHE A 4 -16.42 -8.89 -3.09
C PHE A 4 -15.66 -10.22 -2.92
N PRO A 5 -14.76 -10.59 -3.86
CA PRO A 5 -13.90 -11.74 -3.64
C PRO A 5 -13.10 -11.50 -2.37
N THR A 6 -13.05 -12.51 -1.49
CA THR A 6 -12.43 -12.51 -0.15
C THR A 6 -10.90 -12.37 -0.16
N THR A 7 -10.34 -11.84 -1.25
CA THR A 7 -8.94 -11.56 -1.50
C THR A 7 -8.88 -10.52 -2.63
N PRO A 8 -8.12 -9.40 -2.55
CA PRO A 8 -7.30 -9.07 -3.70
C PRO A 8 -6.29 -10.23 -3.75
N PRO A 9 -6.36 -11.13 -4.75
CA PRO A 9 -5.35 -12.15 -4.87
C PRO A 9 -4.01 -11.42 -4.92
N HIS A 10 -3.03 -11.82 -4.12
CA HIS A 10 -1.70 -11.84 -4.68
C HIS A 10 -1.83 -12.80 -5.85
N PRO A 11 -1.76 -12.34 -7.11
CA PRO A 11 -1.70 -13.30 -8.18
C PRO A 11 -0.44 -14.15 -7.92
N PRO A 12 -0.53 -15.50 -7.86
CA PRO A 12 0.66 -16.31 -8.03
C PRO A 12 1.32 -15.86 -9.34
N SER A 13 2.64 -15.97 -9.47
CA SER A 13 3.47 -15.52 -10.61
C SER A 13 2.86 -15.67 -12.04
N ALA A 14 1.91 -16.58 -12.25
CA ALA A 14 1.13 -16.75 -13.49
C ALA A 14 -0.07 -15.76 -13.70
N ALA A 15 -0.49 -15.00 -12.69
CA ALA A 15 -1.66 -14.11 -12.71
C ALA A 15 -1.29 -12.61 -12.72
N ALA A 16 -0.04 -12.28 -13.07
CA ALA A 16 0.33 -10.93 -13.51
C ALA A 16 -0.41 -10.51 -14.79
N ALA A 17 -0.96 -11.47 -15.54
CA ALA A 17 -1.95 -11.18 -16.56
C ALA A 17 -3.22 -10.64 -15.90
N ASN A 18 -3.53 -9.36 -16.14
CA ASN A 18 -4.80 -8.74 -15.80
C ASN A 18 -5.71 -8.73 -17.05
N PRO A 19 -6.24 -9.89 -17.50
CA PRO A 19 -6.91 -10.01 -18.80
C PRO A 19 -8.16 -9.14 -18.94
N ASN A 20 -8.75 -8.74 -17.81
CA ASN A 20 -9.97 -7.94 -17.75
C ASN A 20 -9.69 -6.46 -17.40
N ASP A 21 -8.42 -6.03 -17.38
CA ASP A 21 -7.99 -4.68 -16.98
C ASP A 21 -8.61 -4.19 -15.65
N VAL A 22 -8.78 -5.11 -14.69
CA VAL A 22 -9.33 -4.80 -13.37
C VAL A 22 -8.27 -4.02 -12.58
N LYS A 23 -8.55 -2.74 -12.34
CA LYS A 23 -7.70 -1.85 -11.54
C LYS A 23 -8.03 -2.05 -10.07
N TRP A 24 -7.62 -3.19 -9.51
CA TRP A 24 -7.96 -3.59 -8.13
C TRP A 24 -7.47 -2.59 -7.05
N TRP A 25 -6.50 -1.74 -7.39
CA TRP A 25 -5.99 -0.68 -6.54
C TRP A 25 -6.85 0.59 -6.55
N LEU A 26 -7.87 0.66 -7.41
CA LEU A 26 -8.85 1.74 -7.45
C LEU A 26 -10.21 1.26 -6.90
N CYS A 27 -10.71 1.98 -5.90
CA CYS A 27 -11.97 1.74 -5.22
C CYS A 27 -12.94 2.91 -5.47
N ASP A 28 -14.16 2.82 -4.94
CA ASP A 28 -15.18 3.87 -4.97
C ASP A 28 -15.38 4.46 -6.39
N ASN A 29 -15.66 3.59 -7.38
CA ASN A 29 -15.80 3.98 -8.79
C ASN A 29 -14.58 4.69 -9.39
N GLY A 30 -13.39 4.39 -8.89
CA GLY A 30 -12.14 4.94 -9.41
C GLY A 30 -11.69 6.25 -8.76
N THR A 31 -12.37 6.71 -7.71
CA THR A 31 -12.01 7.98 -7.05
C THR A 31 -11.02 7.82 -5.91
N LYS A 32 -10.80 6.60 -5.39
CA LYS A 32 -9.92 6.36 -4.25
C LYS A 32 -8.93 5.23 -4.48
N TYR A 33 -7.76 5.34 -3.89
CA TYR A 33 -6.76 4.29 -3.87
C TYR A 33 -6.99 3.32 -2.71
N LEU A 34 -6.95 2.02 -3.01
CA LEU A 34 -6.95 0.99 -1.98
C LEU A 34 -5.78 1.23 -1.03
N THR A 35 -6.05 1.16 0.26
CA THR A 35 -5.07 1.37 1.32
C THR A 35 -5.25 0.30 2.38
N GLY A 36 -4.15 -0.30 2.83
CA GLY A 36 -4.19 -1.40 3.78
C GLY A 36 -3.02 -1.38 4.75
N LEU A 37 -3.17 -2.17 5.81
CA LEU A 37 -2.16 -2.39 6.82
C LEU A 37 -1.40 -3.68 6.54
N CYS A 38 -0.09 -3.68 6.77
CA CYS A 38 0.77 -4.84 6.63
C CYS A 38 1.56 -5.11 7.92
N ALA A 39 1.55 -6.36 8.37
CA ALA A 39 2.23 -6.82 9.58
C ALA A 39 3.39 -7.80 9.28
N CYS A 40 3.80 -7.92 8.02
CA CYS A 40 4.85 -8.87 7.65
C CYS A 40 6.21 -8.48 8.25
N ASN A 41 7.07 -9.48 8.48
CA ASN A 41 8.41 -9.28 9.02
C ASN A 41 9.26 -8.31 8.20
N SER A 42 9.15 -8.34 6.86
CA SER A 42 9.97 -7.48 6.01
C SER A 42 9.55 -6.01 6.11
N CYS A 43 8.25 -5.71 6.17
CA CYS A 43 7.78 -4.34 6.42
C CYS A 43 8.14 -3.87 7.82
N ARG A 44 8.02 -4.75 8.83
CA ARG A 44 8.42 -4.42 10.20
C ARG A 44 9.90 -4.06 10.31
N LEU A 45 10.77 -4.87 9.72
CA LEU A 45 12.22 -4.65 9.77
C LEU A 45 12.65 -3.45 8.92
N ALA A 46 12.00 -3.21 7.78
CA ALA A 46 12.33 -2.08 6.91
C ALA A 46 11.85 -0.73 7.46
N SER A 47 10.65 -0.68 8.04
CA SER A 47 10.07 0.56 8.57
C SER A 47 10.43 0.82 10.03
N GLY A 48 10.80 -0.21 10.79
CA GLY A 48 10.98 -0.13 12.24
C GLY A 48 9.67 -0.15 13.04
N PHE A 49 8.50 -0.26 12.39
CA PHE A 49 7.18 -0.27 13.02
C PHE A 49 6.50 -1.62 12.89
N PRO A 50 5.69 -2.05 13.87
CA PRO A 50 5.03 -3.36 13.81
C PRO A 50 3.95 -3.44 12.73
N ILE A 51 3.41 -2.30 12.30
CA ILE A 51 2.44 -2.17 11.21
C ILE A 51 2.92 -1.08 10.26
N GLN A 52 2.86 -1.36 8.96
CA GLN A 52 3.07 -0.36 7.91
C GLN A 52 1.79 -0.15 7.12
N SER A 53 1.45 1.11 6.85
CA SER A 53 0.30 1.50 6.04
C SER A 53 0.75 1.81 4.62
N TRP A 54 0.15 1.13 3.63
CA TRP A 54 0.47 1.27 2.22
C TRP A 54 -0.76 1.69 1.43
N ALA A 55 -0.63 2.72 0.59
CA ALA A 55 -1.58 3.04 -0.46
C ALA A 55 -1.08 2.47 -1.79
N PHE A 56 -1.95 1.75 -2.51
CA PHE A 56 -1.62 1.14 -3.80
C PHE A 56 -1.92 2.14 -4.92
N ILE A 57 -0.87 2.70 -5.54
CA ILE A 57 -1.00 3.79 -6.52
C ILE A 57 -0.34 3.37 -7.83
N SER A 58 -1.01 3.63 -8.97
CA SER A 58 -0.38 3.43 -10.27
C SER A 58 0.84 4.33 -10.40
N ARG A 59 1.96 3.79 -10.92
CA ARG A 59 3.18 4.56 -11.18
C ARG A 59 2.91 5.79 -12.06
N LEU A 60 1.95 5.67 -12.99
CA LEU A 60 1.52 6.76 -13.88
C LEU A 60 0.77 7.90 -13.17
N ASN A 61 0.38 7.71 -11.91
CA ASN A 61 -0.28 8.73 -11.09
C ASN A 61 0.67 9.36 -10.06
N ILE A 62 1.96 9.01 -10.09
CA ILE A 62 3.00 9.59 -9.24
C ILE A 62 3.89 10.47 -10.11
N PHE A 63 3.96 11.76 -9.77
CA PHE A 63 4.71 12.77 -10.51
C PHE A 63 5.80 13.38 -9.64
N LYS A 64 6.97 13.61 -10.23
CA LYS A 64 8.07 14.34 -9.59
C LYS A 64 7.71 15.83 -9.50
N THR A 65 7.85 16.41 -8.32
CA THR A 65 7.62 17.85 -8.12
C THR A 65 8.61 18.72 -8.90
N SER A 66 9.82 18.21 -9.20
CA SER A 66 10.88 18.97 -9.86
C SER A 66 10.58 19.35 -11.31
N ASP A 67 9.95 18.44 -12.07
CA ASP A 67 9.77 18.57 -13.51
C ASP A 67 8.38 18.10 -14.00
N GLY A 68 7.53 17.58 -13.11
CA GLY A 68 6.21 17.07 -13.43
C GLY A 68 6.22 15.72 -14.17
N SER A 69 7.39 15.10 -14.40
CA SER A 69 7.43 13.81 -15.07
C SER A 69 6.96 12.69 -14.15
N ASN A 70 6.49 11.58 -14.73
CA ASN A 70 6.14 10.40 -13.95
C ASN A 70 7.34 9.81 -13.20
N LEU A 71 7.03 9.04 -12.15
CA LEU A 71 8.00 8.26 -11.41
C LEU A 71 8.75 7.28 -12.34
N ALA A 72 10.07 7.40 -12.34
CA ALA A 72 11.00 6.49 -13.00
C ALA A 72 11.98 5.94 -11.96
N TYR A 73 12.07 4.61 -11.86
CA TYR A 73 12.84 3.96 -10.78
C TYR A 73 14.36 4.14 -10.91
N ASP A 74 14.84 4.43 -12.12
CA ASP A 74 16.22 4.82 -12.39
C ASP A 74 16.55 6.23 -11.89
N ASP A 75 15.55 7.09 -11.70
CA ASP A 75 15.67 8.49 -11.31
C ASP A 75 15.02 8.79 -9.94
N LEU A 76 15.40 8.02 -8.91
CA LEU A 76 14.92 8.18 -7.53
C LEU A 76 15.89 8.89 -6.58
N GLY A 77 17.00 9.43 -7.10
CA GLY A 77 18.05 10.03 -6.27
C GLY A 77 18.58 9.06 -5.21
N THR A 78 18.44 9.41 -3.93
CA THR A 78 18.90 8.58 -2.81
C THR A 78 18.03 7.37 -2.50
N LEU A 79 16.84 7.25 -3.09
CA LEU A 79 15.90 6.18 -2.75
C LEU A 79 16.23 4.92 -3.56
N LYS A 80 17.16 4.08 -3.09
CA LYS A 80 17.48 2.79 -3.72
C LYS A 80 17.88 1.71 -2.72
N TYR A 81 17.05 0.69 -2.53
CA TYR A 81 17.47 -0.58 -1.91
C TYR A 81 16.75 -1.81 -2.48
N LYS A 82 17.50 -2.66 -3.18
CA LYS A 82 17.01 -3.96 -3.67
C LYS A 82 17.05 -4.99 -2.54
N SER A 83 15.91 -5.22 -1.92
CA SER A 83 15.79 -6.10 -0.74
C SER A 83 15.93 -7.59 -1.07
N SER A 84 15.49 -8.00 -2.26
CA SER A 84 15.67 -9.35 -2.80
C SER A 84 15.55 -9.30 -4.33
N PRO A 85 15.84 -10.40 -5.07
CA PRO A 85 15.60 -10.43 -6.51
C PRO A 85 14.17 -9.97 -6.84
N GLY A 86 14.06 -8.93 -7.68
CA GLY A 86 12.81 -8.33 -8.12
C GLY A 86 11.95 -7.62 -7.07
N VAL A 87 12.47 -7.32 -5.87
CA VAL A 87 11.74 -6.60 -4.82
C VAL A 87 12.56 -5.42 -4.30
N TYR A 88 11.97 -4.23 -4.35
CA TYR A 88 12.64 -2.97 -4.09
C TYR A 88 11.94 -2.21 -2.95
N ARG A 89 12.74 -1.56 -2.12
CA ARG A 89 12.28 -0.76 -0.98
C ARG A 89 13.01 0.57 -1.01
N GLU A 90 12.27 1.63 -1.22
CA GLU A 90 12.83 2.96 -1.43
C GLU A 90 12.67 3.78 -0.16
N PHE A 91 13.78 4.29 0.37
CA PHE A 91 13.79 5.14 1.57
C PHE A 91 14.70 6.36 1.38
N CYS A 92 14.38 7.46 2.06
CA CYS A 92 15.18 8.68 2.00
C CYS A 92 16.56 8.45 2.63
N GLY A 93 17.64 8.58 1.85
CA GLY A 93 19.00 8.44 2.35
C GLY A 93 19.43 9.53 3.34
N VAL A 94 18.65 10.62 3.47
CA VAL A 94 18.92 11.73 4.39
C VAL A 94 18.24 11.52 5.74
N CYS A 95 16.94 11.17 5.76
CA CYS A 95 16.16 11.07 6.99
C CYS A 95 15.65 9.66 7.33
N GLY A 96 15.87 8.67 6.47
CA GLY A 96 15.44 7.28 6.68
C GLY A 96 13.96 7.02 6.42
N ALA A 97 13.18 8.01 5.98
CA ALA A 97 11.75 7.83 5.73
C ALA A 97 11.50 6.75 4.66
N THR A 98 10.65 5.77 4.98
CA THR A 98 10.18 4.76 4.02
C THR A 98 9.26 5.42 3.01
N VAL A 99 9.57 5.30 1.71
CA VAL A 99 8.83 5.98 0.63
C VAL A 99 8.01 5.00 -0.19
N PHE A 100 8.66 4.03 -0.83
CA PHE A 100 8.01 3.09 -1.74
C PHE A 100 8.36 1.64 -1.44
N TRP A 101 7.43 0.75 -1.78
CA TRP A 101 7.71 -0.64 -2.08
C TRP A 101 7.22 -0.95 -3.50
N HIS A 102 8.00 -1.70 -4.28
CA HIS A 102 7.60 -2.17 -5.60
C HIS A 102 8.28 -3.49 -5.96
N SER A 103 7.74 -4.19 -6.95
CA SER A 103 8.30 -5.45 -7.43
C SER A 103 8.20 -5.58 -8.96
N ASP A 104 9.13 -6.35 -9.53
CA ASP A 104 9.13 -6.66 -10.97
C ASP A 104 7.89 -7.47 -11.38
N GLU A 105 7.23 -8.16 -10.44
CA GLU A 105 5.99 -8.90 -10.65
C GLU A 105 4.77 -7.98 -10.87
N ARG A 106 4.84 -6.74 -10.38
CA ARG A 106 3.78 -5.74 -10.51
C ARG A 106 4.39 -4.36 -10.76
N PRO A 107 4.96 -4.14 -11.96
CA PRO A 107 5.72 -2.93 -12.26
C PRO A 107 4.87 -1.66 -12.34
N GLU A 108 3.56 -1.80 -12.59
CA GLU A 108 2.65 -0.68 -12.80
C GLU A 108 2.08 -0.07 -11.51
N VAL A 109 2.18 -0.76 -10.37
CA VAL A 109 1.59 -0.29 -9.12
C VAL A 109 2.65 -0.26 -8.02
N VAL A 110 2.72 0.90 -7.38
CA VAL A 110 3.67 1.22 -6.32
C VAL A 110 2.91 1.25 -5.00
N ASP A 111 3.51 0.67 -3.97
CA ASP A 111 3.01 0.83 -2.60
C ASP A 111 3.66 2.09 -2.03
N VAL A 112 2.86 3.12 -1.79
CA VAL A 112 3.31 4.41 -1.26
C VAL A 112 3.05 4.46 0.23
N SER A 113 4.06 4.82 1.02
CA SER A 113 3.89 4.90 2.47
C SER A 113 2.93 6.03 2.82
N VAL A 114 1.80 5.68 3.45
CA VAL A 114 0.73 6.64 3.78
C VAL A 114 1.22 7.76 4.68
N GLY A 115 2.20 7.49 5.55
CA GLY A 115 2.78 8.48 6.46
C GLY A 115 3.47 9.67 5.77
N LEU A 116 3.73 9.58 4.47
CA LEU A 116 4.28 10.68 3.67
C LEU A 116 3.22 11.55 3.00
N LEU A 117 1.98 11.06 2.91
CA LEU A 117 0.92 11.76 2.20
C LEU A 117 0.45 12.97 3.00
N ARG A 118 0.24 14.08 2.29
CA ARG A 118 -0.31 15.32 2.85
C ARG A 118 -1.60 15.65 2.14
N ALA A 119 -2.72 15.50 2.85
CA ALA A 119 -4.05 15.88 2.38
C ALA A 119 -4.75 16.81 3.38
N GLU A 120 -5.84 17.44 2.95
CA GLU A 120 -6.61 18.38 3.76
C GLU A 120 -7.27 17.70 4.97
N THR A 121 -7.71 16.45 4.81
CA THR A 121 -8.31 15.61 5.86
C THR A 121 -7.26 15.00 6.83
N ARG A 122 -5.97 15.26 6.58
CA ARG A 122 -4.75 15.04 7.40
C ARG A 122 -4.47 13.64 7.93
N VAL A 123 -5.38 13.02 8.67
CA VAL A 123 -5.09 11.82 9.48
C VAL A 123 -5.33 10.54 8.70
N ARG A 124 -6.56 10.35 8.19
CA ARG A 124 -6.95 9.14 7.46
C ARG A 124 -6.95 9.33 5.94
N ILE A 125 -7.02 10.57 5.45
CA ILE A 125 -7.01 10.86 4.01
C ILE A 125 -8.19 10.18 3.29
N ASP A 126 -9.39 10.25 3.88
CA ASP A 126 -10.59 9.55 3.39
C ASP A 126 -11.11 10.05 2.05
N ASP A 127 -10.67 11.23 1.64
CA ASP A 127 -10.96 11.84 0.35
C ASP A 127 -10.23 11.11 -0.79
N TRP A 128 -9.03 10.57 -0.57
CA TRP A 128 -8.25 9.88 -1.61
C TRP A 128 -8.07 8.39 -1.35
N LEU A 129 -8.22 7.94 -0.10
CA LEU A 129 -7.88 6.58 0.31
C LEU A 129 -9.13 5.81 0.71
N HIS A 130 -9.24 4.60 0.17
CA HIS A 130 -10.19 3.59 0.62
C HIS A 130 -9.46 2.64 1.55
N TRP A 131 -9.76 2.71 2.85
CA TRP A 131 -9.12 1.86 3.85
C TRP A 131 -9.78 0.49 3.96
N GLU A 132 -9.07 -0.55 3.54
CA GLU A 132 -9.44 -1.93 3.80
C GLU A 132 -9.01 -2.30 5.22
N LEU A 133 -9.89 -2.02 6.19
CA LEU A 133 -9.63 -2.28 7.61
C LEU A 133 -10.20 -3.62 8.09
N GLY A 134 -10.92 -4.37 7.24
CA GLY A 134 -11.39 -5.72 7.55
C GLY A 134 -10.28 -6.76 7.57
N ARG A 135 -9.07 -6.40 7.10
CA ARG A 135 -7.92 -7.28 6.99
C ARG A 135 -6.63 -6.55 7.35
N ILE A 136 -5.69 -7.28 7.95
CA ILE A 136 -4.28 -6.88 8.04
C ILE A 136 -3.47 -7.88 7.21
N SER A 137 -2.70 -7.39 6.24
CA SER A 137 -1.91 -8.24 5.34
C SER A 137 -0.79 -8.93 6.11
N PHE A 138 -0.63 -10.25 5.87
CA PHE A 138 0.42 -11.08 6.46
C PHE A 138 0.43 -11.08 7.99
N GLU A 139 -0.75 -11.04 8.61
CA GLU A 139 -0.93 -11.07 10.07
C GLU A 139 -0.31 -12.30 10.74
N GLU A 140 -0.25 -13.42 10.02
CA GLU A 140 0.38 -14.67 10.46
C GLU A 140 1.88 -14.50 10.76
N HIS A 141 2.53 -13.49 10.16
CA HIS A 141 3.93 -13.15 10.33
C HIS A 141 4.16 -12.05 11.38
N ALA A 142 3.11 -11.53 12.00
CA ALA A 142 3.24 -10.49 13.01
C ALA A 142 4.02 -10.99 14.24
N LEU A 143 4.96 -10.17 14.71
CA LEU A 143 5.70 -10.45 15.94
C LEU A 143 4.77 -10.37 17.15
N ASP A 144 3.94 -9.33 17.21
CA ASP A 144 2.91 -9.17 18.24
C ASP A 144 1.53 -9.51 17.67
N LYS A 145 1.12 -10.77 17.86
CA LYS A 145 -0.20 -11.26 17.44
C LYS A 145 -1.34 -10.66 18.25
N GLY A 146 -1.09 -10.27 19.51
CA GLY A 146 -2.09 -9.64 20.37
C GLY A 146 -2.47 -8.27 19.85
N MET A 147 -1.47 -7.44 19.56
CA MET A 147 -1.65 -6.12 18.95
C MET A 147 -2.42 -6.22 17.62
N VAL A 148 -2.03 -7.14 16.72
CA VAL A 148 -2.73 -7.33 15.43
C VAL A 148 -4.18 -7.75 15.62
N ARG A 149 -4.47 -8.65 16.56
CA ARG A 149 -5.85 -9.04 16.90
C ARG A 149 -6.66 -7.83 17.37
N PHE A 150 -6.14 -7.06 18.33
CA PHE A 150 -6.84 -5.88 18.86
C PHE A 150 -7.06 -4.80 17.80
N LEU A 151 -6.12 -4.61 16.87
CA LEU A 151 -6.31 -3.69 15.74
C LEU A 151 -7.48 -4.15 14.85
N LYS A 152 -7.52 -5.43 14.47
CA LYS A 152 -8.63 -5.97 13.66
C LYS A 152 -9.97 -5.83 14.36
N GLU A 153 -10.04 -6.18 15.63
CA GLU A 153 -11.26 -6.03 16.44
C GLU A 153 -11.71 -4.57 16.52
N GLY A 154 -10.77 -3.65 16.79
CA GLY A 154 -11.05 -2.21 16.85
C GLY A 154 -11.54 -1.65 15.53
N PHE A 155 -10.99 -2.10 14.40
CA PHE A 155 -11.40 -1.65 13.08
C PHE A 155 -12.68 -2.28 12.56
N SER A 156 -13.05 -3.47 13.05
CA SER A 156 -14.31 -4.12 12.69
C SER A 156 -15.53 -3.28 13.07
N GLY A 157 -15.39 -2.34 14.01
CA GLY A 157 -16.41 -1.35 14.38
C GLY A 157 -16.39 -0.04 13.57
N VAL A 158 -15.38 0.19 12.74
CA VAL A 158 -15.16 1.46 12.00
C VAL A 158 -15.47 1.32 10.50
N GLY A 159 -15.59 0.08 10.00
CA GLY A 159 -15.90 -0.23 8.59
C GLY A 159 -17.39 -0.19 8.21
N GLY A 160 -18.26 0.38 9.06
CA GLY A 160 -19.65 0.63 8.71
C GLY A 160 -19.75 1.74 7.68
N THR A 161 -20.40 1.45 6.55
CA THR A 161 -20.76 2.36 5.46
C THR A 161 -21.10 3.77 5.94
N PRO A 162 -20.72 4.85 5.24
CA PRO A 162 -21.30 6.16 5.51
C PRO A 162 -22.83 6.05 5.37
N VAL A 163 -23.55 6.30 6.46
CA VAL A 163 -24.99 6.53 6.40
C VAL A 163 -25.14 8.00 6.04
N GLY A 164 -25.54 8.28 4.79
CA GLY A 164 -25.75 9.63 4.27
C GLY A 164 -25.78 9.66 2.76
#